data_AF-A0AAE3U772-F1
#
_entry.id   AF-A0AAE3U772-F1
#
_cell.length_a   1.000
_cell.length_b   1.000
_cell.length_c   1.000
_cell.angle_alpha   90.00
_cell.angle_beta   90.00
_cell.angle_gamma   90.00
#
_symmetry.space_group_name_H-M   'P 1'
#
loop_
_entity.id
_entity.type
_entity.pdbx_description
1 polymer ?
#
loop_
_entity_poly.entity_id
_entity_poly.type
_entity_poly.pdbx_seq_one_letter_code
_entity_poly.pdbx_strand_id
1 'polypeptide(L)'
;MATKNGPANGYIQIQVCGHKLGLKFGMNFWQLLTELYGISMNQLGETLTESSLKSPRMISDMIYCAAVANCEIAGEKPDFTRGQCLEWFGEMEAQTVNDIIETFLQSKLMGNTIESLLKEQLPQMESSTLAKTVSE
;
A
#
# COMPACT_ATOMS: atom_id res chain seq x y z
N MET A 1 15.08 7.43 19.66
CA MET A 1 13.89 6.60 19.94
C MET A 1 12.89 6.83 18.83
N ALA A 2 12.72 5.85 17.92
CA ALA A 2 11.66 5.90 16.92
C ALA A 2 10.38 5.36 17.56
N THR A 3 9.38 6.21 17.74
CA THR A 3 8.05 5.80 18.19
C THR A 3 7.33 5.10 17.05
N LYS A 4 7.38 3.76 17.02
CA LYS A 4 6.49 2.95 16.17
C LYS A 4 5.06 3.10 16.70
N ASN A 5 4.30 4.03 16.13
CA ASN A 5 2.83 3.98 16.21
C ASN A 5 2.40 2.81 15.32
N GLY A 6 1.94 1.72 15.95
CA GLY A 6 1.58 0.48 15.25
C GLY A 6 0.42 0.64 14.25
N PRO A 7 0.21 -0.37 13.39
CA PRO A 7 -0.58 -0.33 12.14
C PRO A 7 -2.11 -0.33 12.32
N ALA A 8 -2.62 0.07 13.49
CA ALA A 8 -4.00 -0.16 13.91
C ALA A 8 -5.10 0.52 13.07
N ASN A 9 -4.79 1.25 11.99
CA ASN A 9 -5.75 1.91 11.12
C ASN A 9 -5.28 2.04 9.66
N GLY A 10 -4.41 1.15 9.16
CA GLY A 10 -3.86 1.25 7.81
C GLY A 10 -3.06 2.53 7.59
N TYR A 11 -2.25 2.92 8.56
CA TYR A 11 -1.37 4.09 8.48
C TYR A 11 0.06 3.70 8.81
N ILE A 12 1.00 4.22 8.02
CA ILE A 12 2.43 4.13 8.29
C ILE A 12 3.10 5.44 7.90
N GLN A 13 4.16 5.81 8.60
CA GLN A 13 5.03 6.91 8.22
C GLN A 13 6.40 6.36 7.85
N ILE A 14 6.88 6.71 6.66
CA ILE A 14 8.16 6.26 6.14
C ILE A 14 9.09 7.46 5.91
N GLN A 15 10.39 7.18 5.85
CA GLN A 15 11.40 8.14 5.42
C GLN A 15 11.96 7.66 4.09
N VAL A 16 11.90 8.48 3.03
CA VAL A 16 12.42 8.12 1.70
C VAL A 16 13.03 9.34 1.04
N CYS A 17 14.26 9.22 0.53
CA CYS A 17 14.99 10.29 -0.15
C CYS A 17 15.04 11.61 0.64
N GLY A 18 15.09 11.55 1.98
CA GLY A 18 15.06 12.73 2.85
C GLY A 18 13.66 13.31 3.12
N HIS A 19 12.61 12.77 2.49
CA HIS A 19 11.22 13.13 2.73
C HIS A 19 10.56 12.24 3.78
N LYS A 20 9.66 12.84 4.57
CA LYS A 20 8.85 12.14 5.55
C LYS A 20 7.45 11.96 4.96
N LEU A 21 7.10 10.74 4.57
CA LEU A 21 5.86 10.45 3.86
C LEU A 21 4.89 9.70 4.76
N GLY A 22 3.71 10.27 5.01
CA GLY A 22 2.60 9.58 5.68
C GLY A 22 1.76 8.84 4.65
N LEU A 23 1.53 7.55 4.85
CA LEU A 23 0.72 6.70 3.97
C LEU A 23 -0.54 6.27 4.69
N LYS A 24 -1.71 6.56 4.11
CA LYS A 24 -3.02 6.23 4.69
C LYS A 24 -3.86 5.37 3.74
N PHE A 25 -4.00 4.09 4.06
CA PHE A 25 -4.80 3.09 3.35
C PHE A 25 -6.24 3.07 3.89
N GLY A 26 -6.99 4.15 3.63
CA GLY A 26 -8.42 4.29 3.98
C GLY A 26 -9.33 4.40 2.75
N MET A 27 -10.57 4.84 2.94
CA MET A 27 -11.54 5.01 1.83
C MET A 27 -11.05 5.98 0.74
N ASN A 28 -10.42 7.10 1.12
CA ASN A 28 -9.85 8.02 0.13
C ASN A 28 -8.77 7.36 -0.72
N PHE A 29 -7.91 6.52 -0.12
CA PHE A 29 -6.93 5.75 -0.87
C PHE A 29 -7.60 4.84 -1.91
N TRP A 30 -8.65 4.12 -1.52
CA TRP A 30 -9.37 3.24 -2.43
C TRP A 30 -10.02 4.01 -3.58
N GLN A 31 -10.64 5.15 -3.28
CA GLN A 31 -11.21 6.04 -4.29
C GLN A 31 -10.13 6.48 -5.30
N LEU A 32 -9.02 7.03 -4.80
CA LEU A 32 -7.90 7.49 -5.64
C LEU A 32 -7.32 6.35 -6.49
N LEU A 33 -7.19 5.16 -5.93
CA LEU A 33 -6.69 3.99 -6.65
C LEU A 33 -7.66 3.58 -7.77
N THR A 34 -8.96 3.50 -7.49
CA THR A 34 -9.96 3.17 -8.50
C THR A 34 -10.02 4.20 -9.63
N GLU A 35 -9.92 5.49 -9.31
CA GLU A 35 -9.86 6.57 -10.29
C GLU A 35 -8.59 6.47 -11.15
N LEU A 36 -7.43 6.17 -10.54
CA LEU A 36 -6.15 6.05 -11.23
C LEU A 36 -6.15 4.92 -12.28
N TYR A 37 -6.81 3.81 -11.98
CA TYR A 37 -6.88 2.63 -12.86
C TYR A 37 -8.13 2.61 -13.74
N GLY A 38 -9.07 3.54 -13.57
CA GLY A 38 -10.32 3.59 -14.32
C GLY A 38 -11.22 2.38 -14.06
N ILE A 39 -11.19 1.85 -12.84
CA ILE A 39 -11.96 0.67 -12.42
C ILE A 39 -12.97 1.04 -11.34
N SER A 40 -13.97 0.19 -11.12
CA SER A 40 -14.86 0.30 -9.97
C SER A 40 -14.34 -0.48 -8.75
N MET A 41 -14.87 -0.17 -7.57
CA MET A 41 -14.56 -0.90 -6.33
C MET A 41 -14.83 -2.40 -6.44
N ASN A 42 -15.84 -2.82 -7.21
CA ASN A 42 -16.18 -4.22 -7.41
C ASN A 42 -15.13 -4.98 -8.25
N GLN A 43 -14.35 -4.25 -9.06
CA GLN A 43 -13.30 -4.80 -9.93
C GLN A 43 -11.92 -4.84 -9.24
N LEU A 44 -11.84 -4.39 -7.99
CA LEU A 44 -10.58 -4.39 -7.23
C LEU A 44 -10.01 -5.80 -7.07
N GLY A 45 -10.85 -6.82 -6.85
CA GLY A 45 -10.38 -8.20 -6.70
C GLY A 45 -9.68 -8.75 -7.95
N GLU A 46 -10.16 -8.38 -9.14
CA GLU A 46 -9.55 -8.77 -10.41
C GLU A 46 -8.24 -8.01 -10.69
N THR A 47 -8.13 -6.78 -10.15
CA THR A 47 -6.97 -5.90 -10.36
C THR A 47 -5.87 -6.15 -9.34
N LEU A 48 -6.24 -6.47 -8.09
CA LEU A 48 -5.34 -6.69 -6.96
C LEU A 48 -5.11 -8.18 -6.74
N THR A 49 -4.32 -8.75 -7.64
CA THR A 49 -3.86 -10.13 -7.60
C THR A 49 -2.49 -10.24 -6.91
N GLU A 50 -2.06 -11.45 -6.58
CA GLU A 50 -0.71 -11.66 -6.04
C GLU A 50 0.38 -11.12 -6.97
N SER A 51 0.21 -11.30 -8.29
CA SER A 51 1.18 -10.81 -9.28
C SER A 51 1.15 -9.29 -9.40
N SER A 52 -0.01 -8.65 -9.29
CA SER A 52 -0.09 -7.19 -9.30
C SER A 52 0.52 -6.59 -8.04
N LEU A 53 0.35 -7.20 -6.86
CA LEU A 53 0.95 -6.74 -5.61
C LEU A 53 2.48 -6.86 -5.57
N LYS A 54 3.08 -7.61 -6.51
CA LYS A 54 4.53 -7.70 -6.72
C LYS A 54 5.04 -6.71 -7.79
N SER A 55 4.14 -6.01 -8.48
CA SER A 55 4.52 -5.07 -9.54
C SER A 55 5.09 -3.77 -8.94
N PRO A 56 6.32 -3.35 -9.32
CA PRO A 56 6.87 -2.05 -8.93
C PRO A 56 5.92 -0.88 -9.19
N ARG A 57 5.22 -0.93 -10.34
CA ARG A 57 4.25 0.09 -10.72
C ARG A 57 3.06 0.13 -9.77
N MET A 58 2.49 -1.03 -9.45
CA MET A 58 1.37 -1.11 -8.51
C MET A 58 1.77 -0.60 -7.13
N ILE A 59 2.93 -1.03 -6.62
CA ILE A 59 3.40 -0.60 -5.30
C ILE A 59 3.66 0.92 -5.29
N SER A 60 4.32 1.47 -6.32
CA SER A 60 4.54 2.92 -6.43
C SER A 60 3.23 3.72 -6.53
N ASP A 61 2.24 3.19 -7.24
CA ASP A 61 0.91 3.80 -7.36
C ASP A 61 0.15 3.74 -6.03
N MET A 62 0.28 2.65 -5.28
CA MET A 62 -0.27 2.53 -3.94
C MET A 62 0.36 3.52 -2.97
N ILE A 63 1.68 3.69 -3.02
CA ILE A 63 2.41 4.70 -2.23
C ILE A 63 1.89 6.09 -2.56
N TYR A 64 1.79 6.42 -3.86
CA TYR A 64 1.27 7.70 -4.32
C TYR A 64 -0.15 7.96 -3.81
N CYS A 65 -1.10 7.05 -4.06
CA CYS A 65 -2.48 7.18 -3.61
C CYS A 65 -2.59 7.29 -2.08
N ALA A 66 -1.81 6.51 -1.33
CA ALA A 66 -1.85 6.52 0.13
C ALA A 66 -1.26 7.81 0.71
N ALA A 67 -0.24 8.38 0.06
CA ALA A 67 0.34 9.66 0.43
C ALA A 67 -0.60 10.82 0.13
N VAL A 68 -1.21 10.84 -1.05
CA VAL A 68 -2.24 11.84 -1.42
C VAL A 68 -3.41 11.79 -0.45
N ALA A 69 -3.94 10.59 -0.17
CA ALA A 69 -5.02 10.40 0.80
C ALA A 69 -4.65 10.96 2.18
N ASN A 70 -3.41 10.76 2.63
CA ASN A 70 -2.94 11.31 3.90
C ASN A 70 -2.90 12.84 3.88
N CYS A 71 -2.37 13.45 2.82
CA CYS A 71 -2.36 14.92 2.67
C CYS A 71 -3.77 15.50 2.69
N GLU A 72 -4.71 14.91 1.94
CA GLU A 72 -6.11 15.37 1.92
C GLU A 72 -6.77 15.33 3.29
N ILE A 73 -6.56 14.24 4.05
CA ILE A 73 -7.08 14.11 5.42
C ILE A 73 -6.48 15.18 6.35
N ALA A 74 -5.20 15.53 6.14
CA ALA A 74 -4.52 16.58 6.89
C ALA A 74 -4.87 18.00 6.41
N GLY A 75 -5.59 18.16 5.29
CA GLY A 75 -5.84 19.46 4.67
C GLY A 75 -4.60 20.05 3.97
N GLU A 76 -3.63 19.20 3.64
CA GLU A 76 -2.38 19.55 2.98
C GLU A 76 -2.47 19.31 1.46
N LYS A 77 -1.67 20.06 0.69
CA LYS A 77 -1.51 19.80 -0.73
C LYS A 77 -0.30 18.89 -0.95
N PRO A 78 -0.43 17.80 -1.72
CA PRO A 78 0.72 17.01 -2.12
C PRO A 78 1.75 17.88 -2.83
N ASP A 79 3.00 17.83 -2.38
CA ASP A 79 4.17 18.50 -2.98
C ASP A 79 5.03 17.52 -3.79
N PHE A 80 4.46 16.37 -4.13
CA PHE A 80 5.07 15.29 -4.87
C PHE A 80 4.18 14.80 -6.01
N THR A 81 4.78 14.10 -6.94
CA THR A 81 4.11 13.54 -8.12
C THR A 81 4.16 12.02 -8.09
N ARG A 82 3.29 11.40 -8.88
CA ARG A 82 3.32 9.96 -9.12
C ARG A 82 4.69 9.46 -9.63
N GLY A 83 5.35 10.25 -10.47
CA GLY A 83 6.69 9.93 -10.98
C GLY A 83 7.74 9.89 -9.87
N GLN A 84 7.72 10.86 -8.97
CA GLN A 84 8.62 10.88 -7.81
C GLN A 84 8.39 9.68 -6.89
N CYS A 85 7.16 9.24 -6.67
CA CYS A 85 6.90 8.03 -5.88
C CYS A 85 7.49 6.75 -6.51
N LEU A 86 7.57 6.67 -7.84
CA LEU A 86 8.23 5.57 -8.54
C LEU A 86 9.76 5.62 -8.37
N GLU A 87 10.36 6.81 -8.48
CA GLU A 87 11.78 7.02 -8.21
C GLU A 87 12.11 6.65 -6.76
N TRP A 88 11.33 7.14 -5.81
CA TRP A 88 11.45 6.82 -4.39
C TRP A 88 11.34 5.34 -4.11
N PHE A 89 10.39 4.63 -4.73
CA PHE A 89 10.27 3.18 -4.59
C PHE A 89 11.56 2.45 -5.02
N GLY A 90 12.21 2.90 -6.10
CA GLY A 90 13.48 2.34 -6.56
C GLY A 90 14.65 2.50 -5.58
N GLU A 91 14.56 3.45 -4.65
CA GLU A 91 15.57 3.73 -3.63
C GLU A 91 15.20 3.18 -2.23
N MET A 92 14.00 2.60 -2.07
CA MET A 92 13.56 2.04 -0.79
C MET A 92 14.28 0.73 -0.46
N GLU A 93 14.66 0.56 0.80
CA GLU A 93 15.11 -0.74 1.32
C GLU A 93 13.94 -1.74 1.33
N ALA A 94 14.25 -3.02 1.09
CA ALA A 94 13.25 -4.09 1.08
C ALA A 94 12.38 -4.12 2.36
N GLN A 95 12.97 -3.82 3.52
CA GLN A 95 12.22 -3.75 4.78
C GLN A 95 11.15 -2.66 4.78
N THR A 96 11.44 -1.49 4.20
CA THR A 96 10.46 -0.40 4.11
C THR A 96 9.29 -0.80 3.21
N VAL A 97 9.59 -1.46 2.07
CA VAL A 97 8.56 -1.99 1.18
C VAL A 97 7.68 -3.02 1.88
N ASN A 98 8.28 -3.95 2.64
CA ASN A 98 7.55 -4.95 3.41
C ASN A 98 6.62 -4.30 4.45
N ASP A 99 7.10 -3.32 5.22
CA ASP A 99 6.30 -2.60 6.21
C ASP A 99 5.09 -1.89 5.56
N ILE A 100 5.26 -1.34 4.35
CA ILE A 100 4.18 -0.72 3.57
C ILE A 100 3.14 -1.77 3.15
N ILE A 101 3.58 -2.89 2.59
CA ILE A 101 2.70 -3.97 2.13
C ILE A 101 1.93 -4.57 3.32
N GLU A 102 2.60 -4.84 4.44
CA GLU A 102 1.95 -5.35 5.65
C GLU A 102 0.87 -4.37 6.17
N THR A 103 1.19 -3.07 6.20
CA THR A 103 0.23 -2.04 6.60
C THR A 103 -0.97 -1.98 5.66
N PHE A 104 -0.75 -2.14 4.35
CA PHE A 104 -1.81 -2.21 3.36
C PHE A 104 -2.69 -3.46 3.55
N LEU A 105 -2.09 -4.64 3.75
CA LEU A 105 -2.84 -5.90 3.92
C LEU A 105 -3.73 -5.89 5.18
N GLN A 106 -3.29 -5.20 6.21
CA GLN A 106 -4.05 -4.97 7.45
C GLN A 106 -5.13 -3.87 7.30
N SER A 107 -5.08 -3.09 6.23
CA SER A 107 -6.10 -2.07 5.96
C SER A 107 -7.46 -2.72 5.69
N LYS A 108 -8.53 -1.98 6.03
CA LYS A 108 -9.90 -2.45 5.88
C LYS A 108 -10.51 -1.92 4.60
N LEU A 109 -11.17 -2.81 3.86
CA LEU A 109 -12.09 -2.47 2.79
C LEU A 109 -13.46 -3.05 3.14
N MET A 110 -14.48 -2.18 3.23
CA MET A 110 -15.86 -2.57 3.57
C MET A 110 -16.01 -3.42 4.84
N GLY A 111 -15.16 -3.18 5.85
CA GLY A 111 -15.21 -3.88 7.15
C GLY A 111 -14.34 -5.14 7.24
N ASN A 112 -13.90 -5.70 6.10
CA ASN A 112 -12.99 -6.84 6.04
C ASN A 112 -11.55 -6.38 5.81
N THR A 113 -10.57 -7.11 6.32
CA THR A 113 -9.15 -6.86 5.98
C THR A 113 -8.88 -7.32 4.55
N ILE A 114 -7.97 -6.63 3.85
CA ILE A 114 -7.54 -7.06 2.51
C ILE A 114 -6.94 -8.47 2.55
N GLU A 115 -6.22 -8.81 3.61
CA GLU A 115 -5.72 -10.16 3.84
C GLU A 115 -6.83 -11.22 3.81
N SER A 116 -8.01 -10.96 4.40
CA SER A 116 -9.15 -11.88 4.37
C SER A 116 -9.70 -12.03 2.95
N LEU A 117 -9.84 -10.93 2.22
CA LEU A 117 -10.35 -10.94 0.84
C LEU A 117 -9.42 -11.71 -0.10
N LEU A 118 -8.10 -11.56 0.06
CA LEU A 118 -7.11 -12.31 -0.74
C LEU A 118 -7.13 -13.80 -0.42
N LYS A 119 -7.36 -14.19 0.85
CA LYS A 119 -7.51 -15.60 1.26
C LYS A 119 -8.81 -16.23 0.73
N GLU A 120 -9.91 -15.49 0.70
CA GLU A 120 -11.20 -15.98 0.20
C GLU A 120 -11.21 -16.22 -1.32
N GLN A 121 -10.39 -15.49 -2.08
CA GLN A 121 -10.23 -15.70 -3.52
C GLN A 121 -9.23 -16.82 -3.87
N LEU A 122 -8.53 -17.41 -2.88
CA LEU A 122 -7.50 -18.42 -3.08
C LEU A 122 -7.59 -19.52 -2.00
N PRO A 123 -8.28 -20.66 -2.23
CA PRO A 123 -8.44 -21.70 -1.21
C PRO A 123 -7.16 -22.51 -0.88
N GLN A 124 -5.94 -22.01 -1.17
CA GLN A 124 -4.69 -22.74 -0.93
C GLN A 124 -3.49 -21.85 -0.57
N MET A 125 -3.62 -20.94 0.40
CA MET A 125 -2.44 -20.37 1.08
C MET A 125 -2.22 -21.03 2.44
N GLU A 126 -1.65 -22.24 2.42
CA GLU A 126 -0.98 -22.80 3.59
C GLU A 126 0.24 -21.92 3.93
N SER A 127 0.39 -21.63 5.22
CA SER A 127 1.20 -20.60 5.86
C SER A 127 2.74 -20.76 5.72
N SER A 128 3.29 -20.81 4.50
CA SER A 128 4.74 -21.00 4.31
C SER A 128 5.46 -20.07 3.32
N THR A 129 4.78 -19.17 2.59
CA THR A 129 5.46 -18.38 1.53
C THR A 129 5.94 -17.00 1.96
N LEU A 130 5.50 -16.44 3.10
CA LEU A 130 5.98 -15.11 3.56
C LEU A 130 7.40 -15.11 4.16
N ALA A 131 8.08 -16.27 4.23
CA ALA A 131 9.43 -16.39 4.78
C ALA A 131 10.54 -16.69 3.75
N LYS A 132 10.26 -16.66 2.43
CA LYS A 132 11.25 -17.07 1.41
C LYS A 132 11.56 -16.09 0.28
N THR A 133 11.00 -14.88 0.27
CA THR A 133 11.32 -13.89 -0.79
C THR A 133 12.57 -13.03 -0.51
N VAL A 134 13.36 -13.35 0.53
CA VAL A 134 14.67 -12.70 0.81
C VAL A 134 15.84 -13.68 0.60
N SER A 135 15.67 -14.67 -0.27
CA SER A 135 16.74 -15.59 -0.64
C SER A 135 16.57 -16.02 -2.09
N GLU A 136 16.75 -15.08 -3.01
CA GLU A 136 17.22 -15.28 -4.38
C GLU A 136 17.60 -13.94 -5.02
#